data_AF-A0A6A5C3P2-F1
#
_entry.id   AF-A0A6A5C3P2-F1
#
_cell.length_a   1.000
_cell.length_b   1.000
_cell.length_c   1.000
_cell.angle_alpha   90.00
_cell.angle_beta   90.00
_cell.angle_gamma   90.00
#
_symmetry.space_group_name_H-M   'P 1'
#
loop_
_entity.id
_entity.type
_entity.pdbx_description
1 polymer ?
#
loop_
_entity_poly.entity_id
_entity_poly.type
_entity_poly.pdbx_seq_one_letter_code
_entity_poly.pdbx_strand_id
1 'polypeptide(L)'
;MASSITWPVYEWLPFRDEHYLKEQFDKLSSTRMMMNQTETTSTLSGFMLQNDEQSLAVKYVLAELDVNIMLPYFASCILLELICHFVIWNRKLYRFNDTFSSLACGITQQITGKLFTTYYFHVLPYTFVYHIIYGGGSSALQDGVEQLGLTSWYWWFVLIFKDHQYYWAHRYLHEWNIGWASHNTHHSSEEYNLTSALRQGFIQEVIGFPFFLPLALCGVHPYLFAVHSNINTLAQFWFHTRAIRKFPSFIEYFFNTPSHHRVHHGRNEYCLDKNYGGIFIVFDRWYGTFEAEQEMETPDPIRGDYSNVVYGLTTPLTTFNPIHSQIHHFVCIWQTMKEISSSSSHEVFKGKPFWFIWWNRLQVVFRGPGWNPFTQSMYECPQVLQPPSRNEMYNPSIGAWKTTLATLHFLILFVLSVFHLETDFSPMVKSGAAGFFENYEHHLLHFAQFAFIYLSLASLALVYEGEDWIFTRRCEILRCSVMLILLRCVLRAESTLSFTNFLSRIVPGSTIFSKRMEMAGGEVNITLAHIMMLFYFLSLSYWWWMGRSKIVSTDLALKTKLN
;
A
#
# COMPACT_ATOMS: atom_id res chain seq x y z
N MET A 1 -1.38 -45.05 -22.88
CA MET A 1 -2.47 -44.05 -22.72
C MET A 1 -2.26 -43.34 -21.39
N ALA A 2 -1.46 -42.29 -21.36
CA ALA A 2 -1.37 -41.38 -20.23
C ALA A 2 -1.94 -40.06 -20.72
N SER A 3 -3.26 -39.92 -20.60
CA SER A 3 -3.96 -38.67 -20.87
C SER A 3 -3.46 -37.64 -19.87
N SER A 4 -2.73 -36.64 -20.36
CA SER A 4 -2.40 -35.43 -19.63
C SER A 4 -3.69 -34.83 -19.08
N ILE A 5 -3.85 -34.87 -17.76
CA ILE A 5 -4.91 -34.13 -17.07
C ILE A 5 -4.54 -32.66 -17.18
N THR A 6 -5.11 -31.98 -18.17
CA THR A 6 -5.09 -30.53 -18.29
C THR A 6 -6.09 -29.97 -17.29
N TRP A 7 -5.61 -29.52 -16.14
CA TRP A 7 -6.43 -28.73 -15.21
C TRP A 7 -6.76 -27.38 -15.86
N PRO A 8 -7.99 -26.84 -15.76
CA PRO A 8 -8.34 -25.55 -16.36
C PRO A 8 -7.72 -24.33 -15.65
N VAL A 9 -6.80 -24.55 -14.72
CA VAL A 9 -6.13 -23.51 -13.91
C VAL A 9 -5.13 -22.69 -14.75
N TYR A 10 -5.14 -22.80 -16.08
CA TYR A 10 -4.12 -22.23 -16.95
C TYR A 10 -4.64 -21.18 -17.95
N GLU A 11 -5.95 -20.96 -18.08
CA GLU A 11 -6.51 -20.00 -19.07
C GLU A 11 -6.73 -18.59 -18.52
N TRP A 12 -6.78 -18.42 -17.20
CA TRP A 12 -6.99 -17.13 -16.52
C TRP A 12 -5.72 -16.33 -16.22
N LEU A 13 -4.53 -16.83 -16.61
CA LEU A 13 -3.28 -16.06 -16.54
C LEU A 13 -3.08 -15.34 -17.89
N PRO A 14 -3.31 -14.03 -18.00
CA PRO A 14 -3.19 -13.28 -19.27
C PRO A 14 -1.76 -13.27 -19.85
N PHE A 15 -0.78 -13.76 -19.10
CA PHE A 15 0.64 -13.80 -19.45
C PHE A 15 1.03 -14.90 -20.46
N ARG A 16 0.09 -15.74 -20.92
CA ARG A 16 0.36 -16.82 -21.87
C ARG A 16 -0.19 -16.60 -23.28
N ASP A 17 -1.01 -15.58 -23.48
CA ASP A 17 -1.45 -15.29 -24.84
C ASP A 17 -0.29 -14.61 -25.56
N GLU A 18 0.48 -15.40 -26.33
CA GLU A 18 1.50 -14.88 -27.25
C GLU A 18 0.90 -13.78 -28.14
N HIS A 19 -0.39 -13.88 -28.47
CA HIS A 19 -1.10 -12.84 -29.20
C HIS A 19 -1.31 -11.58 -28.34
N TYR A 20 -1.61 -11.68 -27.04
CA TYR A 20 -1.69 -10.54 -26.12
C TYR A 20 -0.32 -9.91 -25.90
N LEU A 21 0.72 -10.71 -25.60
CA LEU A 21 2.09 -10.22 -25.45
C LEU A 21 2.57 -9.55 -26.73
N LYS A 22 2.32 -10.15 -27.89
CA LYS A 22 2.63 -9.59 -29.21
C LYS A 22 1.77 -8.38 -29.54
N GLU A 23 0.50 -8.33 -29.17
CA GLU A 23 -0.39 -7.18 -29.38
C GLU A 23 0.00 -6.00 -28.48
N GLN A 24 0.42 -6.25 -27.23
CA GLN A 24 1.00 -5.20 -26.38
C GLN A 24 2.33 -4.72 -26.96
N PHE A 25 3.16 -5.63 -27.47
CA PHE A 25 4.41 -5.31 -28.18
C PHE A 25 4.17 -4.49 -29.46
N ASP A 26 3.14 -4.86 -30.23
CA ASP A 26 2.78 -4.25 -31.51
C ASP A 26 2.03 -2.90 -31.32
N LYS A 27 1.26 -2.74 -30.24
CA LYS A 27 0.70 -1.44 -29.82
C LYS A 27 1.81 -0.47 -29.38
N LEU A 28 2.85 -0.97 -28.73
CA LEU A 28 4.04 -0.18 -28.38
C LEU A 28 4.87 0.16 -29.63
N SER A 29 5.02 -0.77 -30.58
CA SER A 29 5.78 -0.57 -31.83
C SER A 29 5.05 0.31 -32.84
N SER A 30 3.71 0.36 -32.86
CA SER A 30 2.94 1.27 -33.73
C SER A 30 2.96 2.74 -33.25
N THR A 31 3.27 2.97 -31.98
CA THR A 31 3.52 4.32 -31.42
C THR A 31 4.89 4.88 -31.87
N ARG A 32 5.72 4.06 -32.53
CA ARG A 32 7.13 4.28 -32.88
C ARG A 32 7.38 5.09 -34.15
N MET A 33 6.38 5.38 -34.99
CA MET A 33 6.62 6.06 -36.28
C MET A 33 6.84 7.59 -36.18
N MET A 34 6.93 8.20 -34.99
CA MET A 34 7.09 9.66 -34.88
C MET A 34 8.33 10.21 -34.16
N MET A 35 9.24 9.40 -33.62
CA MET A 35 10.45 9.96 -32.99
C MET A 35 11.68 9.12 -33.25
N ASN A 36 12.56 9.64 -34.10
CA ASN A 36 13.90 9.13 -34.31
C ASN A 36 14.89 10.31 -34.29
N GLN A 37 16.09 10.06 -33.75
CA GLN A 37 17.21 11.00 -33.47
C GLN A 37 17.05 11.72 -32.12
N THR A 38 17.97 11.68 -31.15
CA THR A 38 19.44 11.66 -31.21
C THR A 38 20.05 11.31 -29.83
N GLU A 39 21.31 10.88 -29.86
CA GLU A 39 22.37 11.01 -28.84
C GLU A 39 22.59 9.98 -27.71
N THR A 40 23.83 9.47 -27.77
CA THR A 40 24.61 8.68 -26.82
C THR A 40 25.15 9.53 -25.67
N THR A 41 24.78 9.22 -24.42
CA THR A 41 25.49 9.69 -23.22
C THR A 41 25.64 8.58 -22.18
N SER A 42 26.88 8.41 -21.69
CA SER A 42 27.32 7.39 -20.74
C SER A 42 26.99 7.78 -19.29
N THR A 43 25.71 7.95 -18.99
CA THR A 43 25.18 8.19 -17.64
C THR A 43 24.14 7.12 -17.31
N LEU A 44 23.73 7.00 -16.03
CA LEU A 44 22.66 6.10 -15.55
C LEU A 44 21.38 6.16 -16.43
N SER A 45 21.18 7.26 -17.16
CA SER A 45 20.13 7.46 -18.17
C SER A 45 20.33 6.63 -19.46
N GLY A 46 21.54 6.56 -20.01
CA GLY A 46 21.85 5.78 -21.22
C GLY A 46 21.69 4.26 -21.01
N PHE A 47 21.78 3.81 -19.77
CA PHE A 47 21.61 2.41 -19.34
C PHE A 47 20.18 1.88 -19.49
N MET A 48 19.17 2.75 -19.37
CA MET A 48 17.75 2.38 -19.47
C MET A 48 17.14 2.65 -20.84
N LEU A 49 17.86 3.32 -21.75
CA LEU A 49 17.28 3.98 -22.92
C LEU A 49 17.72 3.43 -24.28
N GLN A 50 18.55 2.38 -24.34
CA GLN A 50 18.84 1.75 -25.64
C GLN A 50 17.67 0.87 -26.09
N ASN A 51 16.85 1.47 -26.97
CA ASN A 51 15.69 0.92 -27.67
C ASN A 51 14.52 0.53 -26.75
N ASP A 52 13.40 1.25 -26.87
CA ASP A 52 12.19 1.05 -26.05
C ASP A 52 11.61 -0.38 -26.10
N GLU A 53 11.88 -1.17 -27.15
CA GLU A 53 11.50 -2.58 -27.24
C GLU A 53 12.37 -3.54 -26.40
N GLN A 54 13.53 -3.08 -25.91
CA GLN A 54 14.54 -3.92 -25.24
C GLN A 54 14.91 -3.47 -23.83
N SER A 55 14.38 -2.34 -23.34
CA SER A 55 14.73 -1.88 -21.99
C SER A 55 14.20 -2.84 -20.92
N LEU A 56 15.10 -3.27 -20.03
CA LEU A 56 14.82 -4.15 -18.89
C LEU A 56 13.74 -3.56 -17.97
N ALA A 57 13.71 -2.24 -17.85
CA ALA A 57 12.70 -1.50 -17.11
C ALA A 57 11.30 -1.72 -17.71
N VAL A 58 11.14 -1.66 -19.04
CA VAL A 58 9.83 -1.89 -19.70
C VAL A 58 9.37 -3.35 -19.50
N LYS A 59 10.26 -4.34 -19.63
CA LYS A 59 9.90 -5.74 -19.37
C LYS A 59 9.53 -6.00 -17.90
N TYR A 60 10.20 -5.34 -16.96
CA TYR A 60 9.86 -5.41 -15.54
C TYR A 60 8.52 -4.73 -15.24
N VAL A 61 8.27 -3.55 -15.81
CA VAL A 61 6.98 -2.83 -15.74
C VAL A 61 5.84 -3.68 -16.30
N LEU A 62 6.08 -4.44 -17.37
CA LEU A 62 5.10 -5.37 -17.95
C LEU A 62 4.88 -6.64 -17.08
N ALA A 63 5.81 -6.94 -16.17
CA ALA A 63 5.72 -8.06 -15.23
C ALA A 63 5.06 -7.70 -13.90
N GLU A 64 5.05 -6.41 -13.55
CA GLU A 64 4.21 -5.87 -12.48
C GLU A 64 2.75 -6.12 -12.86
N LEU A 65 1.98 -6.75 -11.97
CA LEU A 65 0.63 -7.15 -12.30
C LEU A 65 -0.20 -5.92 -12.63
N ASP A 66 -0.85 -5.93 -13.79
CA ASP A 66 -1.64 -4.79 -14.25
C ASP A 66 -2.70 -4.43 -13.18
N VAL A 67 -2.72 -3.17 -12.78
CA VAL A 67 -3.73 -2.60 -11.88
C VAL A 67 -5.15 -2.91 -12.40
N ASN A 68 -5.30 -2.99 -13.73
CA ASN A 68 -6.55 -3.38 -14.40
C ASN A 68 -6.99 -4.82 -14.11
N ILE A 69 -6.10 -5.69 -13.67
CA ILE A 69 -6.40 -7.07 -13.27
C ILE A 69 -6.55 -7.15 -11.74
N MET A 70 -5.61 -6.57 -11.01
CA MET A 70 -5.55 -6.64 -9.54
C MET A 70 -6.76 -5.98 -8.89
N LEU A 71 -7.14 -4.79 -9.36
CA LEU A 71 -8.18 -4.01 -8.71
C LEU A 71 -9.57 -4.67 -8.84
N PRO A 72 -10.01 -5.13 -10.04
CA PRO A 72 -11.25 -5.91 -10.15
C PRO A 72 -11.19 -7.20 -9.35
N TYR A 73 -10.04 -7.86 -9.30
CA TYR A 73 -9.86 -9.07 -8.51
C TYR A 73 -10.11 -8.82 -7.02
N PHE A 74 -9.36 -7.90 -6.39
CA PHE A 74 -9.54 -7.57 -4.98
C PHE A 74 -10.96 -7.07 -4.67
N ALA A 75 -11.50 -6.20 -5.52
CA ALA A 75 -12.87 -5.70 -5.36
C ALA A 75 -13.92 -6.82 -5.43
N SER A 76 -13.77 -7.77 -6.36
CA SER A 76 -14.68 -8.91 -6.50
C SER A 76 -14.61 -9.84 -5.29
N CYS A 77 -13.41 -10.07 -4.76
CA CYS A 77 -13.21 -10.91 -3.59
C CYS A 77 -13.81 -10.28 -2.32
N ILE A 78 -13.58 -8.97 -2.12
CA ILE A 78 -14.20 -8.20 -1.03
C ILE A 78 -15.72 -8.21 -1.15
N LEU A 79 -16.26 -8.00 -2.35
CA LEU A 79 -17.70 -8.05 -2.59
C LEU A 79 -18.27 -9.44 -2.30
N LEU A 80 -17.57 -10.50 -2.71
CA LEU A 80 -17.98 -11.87 -2.42
C LEU A 80 -17.98 -12.14 -0.91
N GLU A 81 -16.93 -11.76 -0.18
CA GLU A 81 -16.89 -11.89 1.28
C GLU A 81 -18.04 -11.12 1.96
N LEU A 82 -18.30 -9.89 1.50
CA LEU A 82 -19.43 -9.08 1.97
C LEU A 82 -20.77 -9.78 1.74
N ILE A 83 -21.01 -10.32 0.54
CA ILE A 83 -22.24 -11.05 0.19
C ILE A 83 -22.38 -12.30 1.06
N CYS A 84 -21.32 -13.11 1.21
CA CYS A 84 -21.34 -14.30 2.04
C CYS A 84 -21.67 -13.96 3.50
N HIS A 85 -21.02 -12.96 4.07
CA HIS A 85 -21.29 -12.54 5.45
C HIS A 85 -22.71 -12.00 5.64
N PHE A 86 -23.19 -11.16 4.72
CA PHE A 86 -24.50 -10.54 4.86
C PHE A 86 -25.66 -11.49 4.54
N VAL A 87 -25.59 -12.20 3.41
CA VAL A 87 -26.69 -13.01 2.87
C VAL A 87 -26.68 -14.43 3.44
N ILE A 88 -25.52 -15.08 3.51
CA ILE A 88 -25.41 -16.50 3.88
C ILE A 88 -25.33 -16.64 5.40
N TRP A 89 -24.47 -15.84 6.05
CA TRP A 89 -24.19 -15.99 7.48
C TRP A 89 -24.93 -15.01 8.38
N ASN A 90 -25.60 -13.99 7.82
CA ASN A 90 -26.28 -12.93 8.58
C ASN A 90 -25.39 -12.27 9.65
N ARG A 91 -24.13 -11.99 9.30
CA ARG A 91 -23.08 -11.42 10.15
C ARG A 91 -22.63 -10.05 9.65
N LYS A 92 -22.33 -9.15 10.58
CA LYS A 92 -21.78 -7.81 10.29
C LYS A 92 -20.27 -7.81 10.52
N LEU A 93 -19.52 -8.33 9.55
CA LEU A 93 -18.04 -8.38 9.58
C LEU A 93 -17.41 -6.99 9.39
N TYR A 94 -17.97 -6.19 8.48
CA TYR A 94 -17.35 -4.93 8.08
C TYR A 94 -17.82 -3.76 8.95
N ARG A 95 -16.87 -2.93 9.41
CA ARG A 95 -17.12 -1.59 9.97
C ARG A 95 -16.73 -0.55 8.94
N PHE A 96 -17.66 0.35 8.64
CA PHE A 96 -17.48 1.33 7.58
C PHE A 96 -16.23 2.20 7.74
N ASN A 97 -16.00 2.76 8.94
CA ASN A 97 -14.83 3.61 9.21
C ASN A 97 -13.51 2.85 9.08
N ASP A 98 -13.51 1.58 9.52
CA ASP A 98 -12.34 0.72 9.45
C ASP A 98 -12.00 0.34 8.00
N THR A 99 -13.02 -0.06 7.24
CA THR A 99 -12.91 -0.33 5.80
C THR A 99 -12.43 0.88 5.03
N PHE A 100 -12.98 2.06 5.32
CA PHE A 100 -12.51 3.32 4.72
C PHE A 100 -11.02 3.53 4.99
N SER A 101 -10.58 3.40 6.24
CA SER A 101 -9.19 3.61 6.63
C SER A 101 -8.26 2.57 5.97
N SER A 102 -8.66 1.30 5.92
CA SER A 102 -7.92 0.26 5.21
C SER A 102 -7.74 0.57 3.72
N LEU A 103 -8.81 0.96 3.02
CA LEU A 103 -8.74 1.34 1.60
C LEU A 103 -7.94 2.62 1.40
N ALA A 104 -8.06 3.62 2.28
CA ALA A 104 -7.31 4.87 2.21
C ALA A 104 -5.80 4.65 2.39
N CYS A 105 -5.40 3.76 3.31
CA CYS A 105 -4.01 3.31 3.45
C CYS A 105 -3.53 2.58 2.18
N GLY A 106 -4.35 1.71 1.59
CA GLY A 106 -4.03 1.04 0.32
C GLY A 106 -3.85 2.01 -0.84
N ILE A 107 -4.74 2.98 -1.01
CA ILE A 107 -4.60 4.05 -2.00
C ILE A 107 -3.30 4.83 -1.78
N THR A 108 -3.02 5.16 -0.51
CA THR A 108 -1.78 5.86 -0.14
C THR A 108 -0.56 5.04 -0.54
N GLN A 109 -0.51 3.76 -0.16
CA GLN A 109 0.60 2.88 -0.49
C GLN A 109 0.74 2.72 -2.01
N GLN A 110 -0.34 2.56 -2.77
CA GLN A 110 -0.25 2.39 -4.22
C GLN A 110 0.26 3.66 -4.93
N ILE A 111 -0.25 4.84 -4.54
CA ILE A 111 0.17 6.08 -5.17
C ILE A 111 1.61 6.44 -4.78
N THR A 112 1.97 6.32 -3.49
CA THR A 112 3.35 6.54 -3.04
C THR A 112 4.29 5.47 -3.57
N GLY A 113 3.82 4.23 -3.65
CA GLY A 113 4.62 3.08 -4.01
C GLY A 113 4.97 3.03 -5.47
N LYS A 114 3.98 3.23 -6.36
CA LYS A 114 4.22 3.34 -7.81
C LYS A 114 5.26 4.41 -8.13
N LEU A 115 5.26 5.54 -7.41
CA LEU A 115 6.18 6.65 -7.67
C LEU A 115 7.56 6.50 -7.03
N PHE A 116 7.61 6.14 -5.75
CA PHE A 116 8.84 6.19 -4.96
C PHE A 116 9.38 4.80 -4.63
N THR A 117 8.55 3.94 -4.03
CA THR A 117 9.06 2.70 -3.42
C THR A 117 9.33 1.61 -4.42
N THR A 118 8.40 1.38 -5.35
CA THR A 118 8.49 0.30 -6.32
C THR A 118 9.54 0.65 -7.38
N TYR A 119 9.42 1.76 -8.11
CA TYR A 119 10.42 2.06 -9.14
C TYR A 119 11.81 2.40 -8.55
N TYR A 120 11.94 3.46 -7.75
CA TYR A 120 13.27 3.95 -7.36
C TYR A 120 13.98 3.11 -6.31
N PHE A 121 13.22 2.48 -5.40
CA PHE A 121 13.81 1.75 -4.28
C PHE A 121 13.71 0.23 -4.39
N HIS A 122 12.96 -0.31 -5.35
CA HIS A 122 12.81 -1.75 -5.53
C HIS A 122 13.33 -2.23 -6.90
N VAL A 123 12.72 -1.78 -8.00
CA VAL A 123 13.05 -2.22 -9.36
C VAL A 123 14.44 -1.77 -9.78
N LEU A 124 14.74 -0.48 -9.67
CA LEU A 124 16.00 0.08 -10.15
C LEU A 124 17.20 -0.50 -9.39
N PRO A 125 17.21 -0.57 -8.05
CA PRO A 125 18.34 -1.15 -7.34
C PRO A 125 18.51 -2.65 -7.63
N TYR A 126 17.42 -3.41 -7.75
CA TYR A 126 17.49 -4.85 -8.06
C TYR A 126 18.08 -5.08 -9.45
N THR A 127 17.55 -4.39 -10.46
CA THR A 127 18.03 -4.48 -11.85
C THR A 127 19.48 -3.99 -11.99
N PHE A 128 19.84 -2.92 -11.27
CA PHE A 128 21.20 -2.39 -11.22
C PHE A 128 22.20 -3.41 -10.65
N VAL A 129 21.90 -4.01 -9.51
CA VAL A 129 22.74 -5.05 -8.88
C VAL A 129 22.89 -6.25 -9.81
N TYR A 130 21.78 -6.75 -10.35
CA TYR A 130 21.80 -7.86 -11.32
C TYR A 130 22.71 -7.54 -12.52
N HIS A 131 22.59 -6.35 -13.10
CA HIS A 131 23.38 -5.98 -14.27
C HIS A 131 24.88 -5.87 -13.97
N ILE A 132 25.27 -5.25 -12.85
CA ILE A 132 26.68 -5.11 -12.46
C ILE A 132 27.35 -6.48 -12.35
N ILE A 133 26.66 -7.47 -11.79
CA ILE A 133 27.22 -8.79 -11.53
C ILE A 133 27.25 -9.65 -12.80
N TYR A 134 26.22 -9.56 -13.65
CA TYR A 134 26.02 -10.49 -14.76
C TYR A 134 26.33 -9.91 -16.15
N GLY A 135 26.95 -8.74 -16.25
CA GLY A 135 27.64 -8.30 -17.46
C GLY A 135 26.77 -7.80 -18.61
N GLY A 136 25.45 -7.62 -18.40
CA GLY A 136 24.74 -6.48 -18.98
C GLY A 136 24.55 -6.36 -20.50
N GLY A 137 24.70 -7.43 -21.28
CA GLY A 137 24.22 -7.44 -22.67
C GLY A 137 22.70 -7.64 -22.74
N SER A 138 22.01 -7.02 -23.70
CA SER A 138 20.58 -7.26 -23.98
C SER A 138 20.26 -8.75 -24.19
N SER A 139 21.24 -9.53 -24.66
CA SER A 139 21.18 -10.98 -24.87
C SER A 139 21.11 -11.78 -23.56
N ALA A 140 21.91 -11.45 -22.54
CA ALA A 140 21.88 -12.12 -21.23
C ALA A 140 20.51 -11.95 -20.50
N LEU A 141 19.74 -10.94 -20.90
CA LEU A 141 18.40 -10.62 -20.40
C LEU A 141 17.27 -11.22 -21.27
N GLN A 142 17.60 -11.66 -22.49
CA GLN A 142 16.65 -12.24 -23.45
C GLN A 142 16.67 -13.77 -23.38
N ASP A 143 17.87 -14.35 -23.30
CA ASP A 143 18.07 -15.80 -23.24
C ASP A 143 17.49 -16.43 -21.95
N GLY A 144 17.40 -15.66 -20.87
CA GLY A 144 16.83 -16.10 -19.60
C GLY A 144 15.31 -16.35 -19.67
N VAL A 145 14.52 -15.47 -20.28
CA VAL A 145 13.05 -15.58 -20.21
C VAL A 145 12.54 -16.74 -21.09
N GLU A 146 13.10 -16.93 -22.28
CA GLU A 146 12.67 -17.97 -23.23
C GLU A 146 13.07 -19.38 -22.79
N GLN A 147 14.18 -19.52 -22.05
CA GLN A 147 14.62 -20.82 -21.52
C GLN A 147 13.92 -21.22 -20.20
N LEU A 148 13.29 -20.26 -19.52
CA LEU A 148 12.66 -20.46 -18.20
C LEU A 148 11.17 -20.74 -18.34
N GLY A 149 10.85 -21.82 -19.06
CA GLY A 149 9.50 -22.36 -19.06
C GLY A 149 9.00 -22.60 -17.64
N LEU A 150 7.72 -22.30 -17.38
CA LEU A 150 7.00 -22.50 -16.11
C LEU A 150 7.15 -23.92 -15.52
N THR A 151 7.58 -24.88 -16.33
CA THR A 151 7.78 -26.29 -16.00
C THR A 151 9.21 -26.63 -15.56
N SER A 152 10.12 -25.65 -15.50
CA SER A 152 11.48 -25.88 -15.01
C SER A 152 11.52 -25.93 -13.47
N TRP A 153 12.40 -26.76 -12.91
CA TRP A 153 12.68 -26.78 -11.47
C TRP A 153 13.13 -25.40 -10.95
N TYR A 154 13.72 -24.59 -11.84
CA TYR A 154 14.15 -23.23 -11.53
C TYR A 154 12.98 -22.29 -11.18
N TRP A 155 11.83 -22.42 -11.85
CA TRP A 155 10.64 -21.63 -11.50
C TRP A 155 10.23 -21.83 -10.03
N TRP A 156 10.11 -23.09 -9.62
CA TRP A 156 9.79 -23.45 -8.24
C TRP A 156 10.87 -23.04 -7.25
N PHE A 157 12.15 -23.15 -7.64
CA PHE A 157 13.26 -22.66 -6.85
C PHE A 157 13.15 -21.16 -6.57
N VAL A 158 12.87 -20.35 -7.61
CA VAL A 158 12.67 -18.90 -7.45
C VAL A 158 11.47 -18.60 -6.55
N LEU A 159 10.34 -19.30 -6.71
CA LEU A 159 9.18 -19.13 -5.85
C LEU A 159 9.52 -19.37 -4.37
N ILE A 160 10.12 -20.52 -4.07
CA ILE A 160 10.47 -20.92 -2.70
C ILE A 160 11.47 -19.93 -2.09
N PHE A 161 12.50 -19.54 -2.85
CA PHE A 161 13.52 -18.64 -2.33
C PHE A 161 13.03 -17.18 -2.21
N LYS A 162 12.16 -16.72 -3.12
CA LYS A 162 11.47 -15.44 -2.97
C LYS A 162 10.61 -15.42 -1.71
N ASP A 163 9.89 -16.51 -1.44
CA ASP A 163 9.06 -16.63 -0.24
C ASP A 163 9.92 -16.69 1.04
N HIS A 164 11.07 -17.36 0.98
CA HIS A 164 12.06 -17.36 2.06
C HIS A 164 12.61 -15.96 2.36
N GLN A 165 12.94 -15.17 1.33
CA GLN A 165 13.34 -13.79 1.51
C GLN A 165 12.21 -12.93 2.06
N TYR A 166 10.97 -13.16 1.60
CA TYR A 166 9.81 -12.50 2.16
C TYR A 166 9.67 -12.79 3.66
N TYR A 167 9.85 -14.04 4.10
CA TYR A 167 9.84 -14.40 5.52
C TYR A 167 10.84 -13.55 6.33
N TRP A 168 12.08 -13.40 5.86
CA TRP A 168 13.09 -12.59 6.56
C TRP A 168 12.78 -11.10 6.55
N ALA A 169 12.33 -10.57 5.40
CA ALA A 169 11.88 -9.19 5.29
C ALA A 169 10.72 -8.92 6.27
N HIS A 170 9.74 -9.81 6.31
CA HIS A 170 8.56 -9.68 7.14
C HIS A 170 8.89 -9.79 8.63
N ARG A 171 9.71 -10.78 9.02
CA ARG A 171 10.23 -10.89 10.38
C ARG A 171 10.94 -9.62 10.83
N TYR A 172 11.80 -9.06 9.97
CA TYR A 172 12.47 -7.78 10.25
C TYR A 172 11.47 -6.63 10.43
N LEU A 173 10.44 -6.57 9.59
CA LEU A 173 9.39 -5.57 9.68
C LEU A 173 8.57 -5.66 10.98
N HIS A 174 8.61 -6.78 11.70
CA HIS A 174 8.01 -6.90 13.03
C HIS A 174 9.00 -6.67 14.17
N GLU A 175 10.17 -7.30 14.10
CA GLU A 175 11.10 -7.37 15.23
C GLU A 175 11.99 -6.13 15.38
N TRP A 176 12.09 -5.25 14.38
CA TRP A 176 12.88 -4.00 14.45
C TRP A 176 11.97 -2.79 14.52
N ASN A 177 12.27 -1.81 15.40
CA ASN A 177 11.36 -0.67 15.61
C ASN A 177 11.05 0.12 14.33
N ILE A 178 12.06 0.40 13.51
CA ILE A 178 11.90 1.10 12.24
C ILE A 178 11.12 0.25 11.21
N GLY A 179 11.32 -1.06 11.23
CA GLY A 179 10.54 -2.02 10.46
C GLY A 179 9.07 -1.95 10.87
N TRP A 180 8.82 -2.08 12.17
CA TRP A 180 7.48 -2.02 12.75
C TRP A 180 6.81 -0.68 12.49
N ALA A 181 7.56 0.42 12.54
CA ALA A 181 7.03 1.74 12.20
C ALA A 181 6.43 1.79 10.78
N SER A 182 7.01 1.04 9.85
CA SER A 182 6.54 0.97 8.47
C SER A 182 5.42 -0.03 8.25
N HIS A 183 5.28 -1.02 9.13
CA HIS A 183 4.37 -2.15 8.93
C HIS A 183 3.17 -2.15 9.89
N ASN A 184 3.24 -1.47 11.03
CA ASN A 184 2.20 -1.50 12.05
C ASN A 184 0.83 -1.00 11.55
N THR A 185 0.79 -0.14 10.52
CA THR A 185 -0.45 0.27 9.87
C THR A 185 -1.24 -0.95 9.41
N HIS A 186 -0.56 -1.97 8.88
CA HIS A 186 -1.16 -3.24 8.46
C HIS A 186 -1.88 -3.97 9.60
N HIS A 187 -1.26 -3.97 10.78
CA HIS A 187 -1.79 -4.61 11.98
C HIS A 187 -2.75 -3.71 12.77
N SER A 188 -2.97 -2.46 12.34
CA SER A 188 -3.71 -1.49 13.13
C SER A 188 -5.22 -1.64 13.13
N SER A 189 -5.78 -2.40 12.18
CA SER A 189 -7.23 -2.65 12.12
C SER A 189 -7.68 -3.52 13.29
N GLU A 190 -8.72 -3.09 13.99
CA GLU A 190 -9.40 -3.89 15.01
C GLU A 190 -10.35 -4.92 14.39
N GLU A 191 -10.56 -4.85 13.07
CA GLU A 191 -11.32 -5.81 12.28
C GLU A 191 -10.38 -6.64 11.39
N TYR A 192 -10.74 -7.91 11.18
CA TYR A 192 -9.98 -8.78 10.28
C TYR A 192 -10.87 -9.30 9.16
N ASN A 193 -10.59 -8.83 7.94
CA ASN A 193 -11.30 -9.14 6.69
C ASN A 193 -10.42 -8.76 5.50
N LEU A 194 -10.91 -9.01 4.27
CA LEU A 194 -10.08 -8.82 3.06
C LEU A 194 -9.63 -7.37 2.84
N THR A 195 -10.32 -6.37 3.41
CA THR A 195 -9.84 -4.98 3.32
C THR A 195 -8.64 -4.73 4.20
N SER A 196 -8.46 -5.46 5.31
CA SER A 196 -7.26 -5.38 6.15
C SER A 196 -6.00 -5.75 5.37
N ALA A 197 -6.10 -6.63 4.35
CA ALA A 197 -5.02 -6.92 3.40
C ALA A 197 -4.53 -5.68 2.63
N LEU A 198 -5.41 -4.70 2.41
CA LEU A 198 -5.11 -3.48 1.66
C LEU A 198 -4.59 -2.36 2.55
N ARG A 199 -4.62 -2.51 3.88
CA ARG A 199 -4.14 -1.51 4.84
C ARG A 199 -2.61 -1.49 4.90
N GLN A 200 -1.95 -1.13 3.81
CA GLN A 200 -0.49 -1.30 3.69
C GLN A 200 0.30 -0.06 4.12
N GLY A 201 1.51 -0.30 4.62
CA GLY A 201 2.47 0.75 4.95
C GLY A 201 3.11 1.37 3.71
N PHE A 202 3.15 2.70 3.60
CA PHE A 202 3.64 3.34 2.36
C PHE A 202 5.16 3.23 2.13
N ILE A 203 5.96 2.89 3.16
CA ILE A 203 7.42 2.72 3.07
C ILE A 203 7.91 1.32 3.44
N GLN A 204 7.01 0.39 3.73
CA GLN A 204 7.39 -0.97 4.13
C GLN A 204 8.25 -1.66 3.05
N GLU A 205 7.95 -1.43 1.77
CA GLU A 205 8.70 -2.00 0.66
C GLU A 205 10.14 -1.50 0.63
N VAL A 206 10.35 -0.20 0.88
CA VAL A 206 11.70 0.40 0.93
C VAL A 206 12.53 -0.21 2.05
N ILE A 207 11.92 -0.39 3.22
CA ILE A 207 12.60 -0.89 4.40
C ILE A 207 12.87 -2.40 4.29
N GLY A 208 11.94 -3.17 3.71
CA GLY A 208 12.11 -4.61 3.48
C GLY A 208 12.96 -4.96 2.25
N PHE A 209 13.11 -4.04 1.28
CA PHE A 209 13.74 -4.32 -0.01
C PHE A 209 15.14 -4.97 0.05
N PRO A 210 16.07 -4.56 0.95
CA PRO A 210 17.42 -5.13 0.99
C PRO A 210 17.46 -6.66 1.11
N PHE A 211 16.43 -7.28 1.70
CA PHE A 211 16.33 -8.73 1.82
C PHE A 211 16.13 -9.46 0.49
N PHE A 212 15.70 -8.76 -0.55
CA PHE A 212 15.50 -9.32 -1.89
C PHE A 212 16.75 -9.29 -2.77
N LEU A 213 17.74 -8.42 -2.47
CA LEU A 213 18.99 -8.31 -3.23
C LEU A 213 19.79 -9.62 -3.40
N PRO A 214 19.80 -10.58 -2.44
CA PRO A 214 20.45 -11.86 -2.67
C PRO A 214 19.94 -12.63 -3.90
N LEU A 215 18.67 -12.50 -4.29
CA LEU A 215 18.16 -13.11 -5.53
C LEU A 215 18.80 -12.48 -6.77
N ALA A 216 18.99 -11.16 -6.76
CA ALA A 216 19.70 -10.47 -7.83
C ALA A 216 21.15 -10.96 -7.91
N LEU A 217 21.82 -11.13 -6.77
CA LEU A 217 23.19 -11.65 -6.68
C LEU A 217 23.33 -13.13 -7.07
N CYS A 218 22.24 -13.90 -7.02
CA CYS A 218 22.19 -15.30 -7.47
C CYS A 218 21.81 -15.44 -8.95
N GLY A 219 21.59 -14.33 -9.66
CA GLY A 219 21.28 -14.36 -11.10
C GLY A 219 19.81 -14.59 -11.39
N VAL A 220 18.92 -14.30 -10.42
CA VAL A 220 17.49 -14.33 -10.69
C VAL A 220 17.07 -13.11 -11.49
N HIS A 221 16.67 -13.39 -12.72
CA HIS A 221 16.25 -12.38 -13.68
C HIS A 221 15.16 -11.48 -13.10
N PRO A 222 15.27 -10.14 -13.22
CA PRO A 222 14.31 -9.19 -12.63
C PRO A 222 12.84 -9.44 -13.01
N TYR A 223 12.57 -9.88 -14.25
CA TYR A 223 11.23 -10.31 -14.67
C TYR A 223 10.66 -11.41 -13.77
N LEU A 224 11.44 -12.46 -13.49
CA LEU A 224 10.99 -13.56 -12.63
C LEU A 224 10.79 -13.10 -11.20
N PHE A 225 11.68 -12.24 -10.71
CA PHE A 225 11.54 -11.64 -9.40
C PHE A 225 10.22 -10.86 -9.28
N ALA A 226 9.85 -10.06 -10.29
CA ALA A 226 8.58 -9.33 -10.32
C ALA A 226 7.37 -10.28 -10.32
N VAL A 227 7.36 -11.30 -11.21
CA VAL A 227 6.25 -12.26 -11.28
C VAL A 227 6.07 -13.01 -9.95
N HIS A 228 7.15 -13.52 -9.36
CA HIS A 228 7.08 -14.23 -8.08
C HIS A 228 6.72 -13.31 -6.92
N SER A 229 7.12 -12.03 -6.98
CA SER A 229 6.65 -11.01 -6.03
C SER A 229 5.14 -10.85 -6.08
N ASN A 230 4.56 -10.76 -7.28
CA ASN A 230 3.12 -10.67 -7.46
C ASN A 230 2.37 -11.94 -7.04
N ILE A 231 2.89 -13.14 -7.34
CA ILE A 231 2.30 -14.41 -6.89
C ILE A 231 2.21 -14.43 -5.36
N ASN A 232 3.29 -14.05 -4.68
CA ASN A 232 3.33 -14.02 -3.22
C ASN A 232 2.38 -12.94 -2.64
N THR A 233 2.27 -11.75 -3.25
CA THR A 233 1.27 -10.74 -2.84
C THR A 233 -0.16 -11.26 -3.02
N LEU A 234 -0.48 -11.85 -4.16
CA LEU A 234 -1.80 -12.41 -4.47
C LEU A 234 -2.18 -13.54 -3.52
N ALA A 235 -1.26 -14.44 -3.22
CA ALA A 235 -1.50 -15.53 -2.28
C ALA A 235 -1.83 -14.99 -0.88
N GLN A 236 -1.09 -13.99 -0.42
CA GLN A 236 -1.27 -13.41 0.91
C GLN A 236 -2.58 -12.64 1.08
N PHE A 237 -3.08 -12.01 0.02
CA PHE A 237 -4.36 -11.30 0.07
C PHE A 237 -5.49 -12.18 0.66
N TRP A 238 -5.59 -13.43 0.21
CA TRP A 238 -6.66 -14.35 0.63
C TRP A 238 -6.59 -14.82 2.08
N PHE A 239 -5.42 -14.72 2.72
CA PHE A 239 -5.29 -15.14 4.10
C PHE A 239 -6.03 -14.21 5.06
N HIS A 240 -6.35 -12.99 4.63
CA HIS A 240 -7.02 -11.97 5.43
C HIS A 240 -8.53 -12.18 5.52
N THR A 241 -8.96 -13.33 6.04
CA THR A 241 -10.37 -13.63 6.19
C THR A 241 -10.66 -14.43 7.45
N ARG A 242 -11.85 -14.19 8.00
CA ARG A 242 -12.44 -15.01 9.07
C ARG A 242 -13.46 -16.01 8.55
N ALA A 243 -13.78 -15.95 7.25
CA ALA A 243 -14.74 -16.83 6.61
C ALA A 243 -14.27 -18.30 6.60
N ILE A 244 -12.95 -18.51 6.47
CA ILE A 244 -12.33 -19.84 6.43
C ILE A 244 -11.78 -20.15 7.82
N ARG A 245 -12.35 -21.17 8.48
CA ARG A 245 -11.90 -21.63 9.81
C ARG A 245 -10.50 -22.25 9.74
N LYS A 246 -10.36 -23.49 9.28
CA LYS A 246 -9.06 -24.16 9.14
C LYS A 246 -9.02 -24.97 7.85
N PHE A 247 -7.84 -25.14 7.29
CA PHE A 247 -7.61 -26.09 6.21
C PHE A 247 -7.27 -27.48 6.77
N PRO A 248 -7.32 -28.54 5.94
CA PRO A 248 -6.79 -29.84 6.33
C PRO A 248 -5.35 -29.72 6.86
N SER A 249 -5.03 -30.47 7.91
CA SER A 249 -3.75 -30.35 8.65
C SER A 249 -2.51 -30.50 7.76
N PHE A 250 -2.58 -31.30 6.69
CA PHE A 250 -1.47 -31.42 5.75
C PHE A 250 -1.21 -30.11 4.98
N ILE A 251 -2.25 -29.36 4.63
CA ILE A 251 -2.13 -28.04 3.97
C ILE A 251 -1.54 -27.05 4.95
N GLU A 252 -2.07 -27.00 6.18
CA GLU A 252 -1.57 -26.13 7.26
C GLU A 252 -0.15 -26.50 7.73
N TYR A 253 0.35 -27.69 7.36
CA TYR A 253 1.74 -28.03 7.64
C TYR A 253 2.72 -27.30 6.70
N PHE A 254 2.36 -27.17 5.41
CA PHE A 254 3.25 -26.64 4.37
C PHE A 254 2.96 -25.19 3.98
N PHE A 255 1.68 -24.81 3.90
CA PHE A 255 1.25 -23.52 3.39
C PHE A 255 0.80 -22.59 4.52
N ASN A 256 1.03 -21.31 4.33
CA ASN A 256 0.34 -20.29 5.10
C ASN A 256 -1.16 -20.34 4.77
N THR A 257 -1.99 -20.02 5.75
CA THR A 257 -3.44 -20.16 5.67
C THR A 257 -4.12 -19.04 6.44
N PRO A 258 -5.43 -18.82 6.25
CA PRO A 258 -6.17 -17.85 7.04
C PRO A 258 -6.06 -18.06 8.55
N SER A 259 -5.94 -19.30 9.04
CA SER A 259 -5.79 -19.58 10.48
C SER A 259 -4.43 -19.09 11.01
N HIS A 260 -3.35 -19.41 10.31
CA HIS A 260 -2.01 -18.93 10.65
C HIS A 260 -1.90 -17.40 10.56
N HIS A 261 -2.47 -16.81 9.51
CA HIS A 261 -2.39 -15.37 9.28
C HIS A 261 -3.26 -14.57 10.25
N ARG A 262 -4.37 -15.16 10.75
CA ARG A 262 -5.09 -14.59 11.90
C ARG A 262 -4.17 -14.48 13.12
N VAL A 263 -3.46 -15.55 13.48
CA VAL A 263 -2.49 -15.53 14.61
C VAL A 263 -1.44 -14.45 14.38
N HIS A 264 -0.90 -14.34 13.17
CA HIS A 264 0.07 -13.30 12.82
C HIS A 264 -0.47 -11.86 13.05
N HIS A 265 -1.74 -11.62 12.72
CA HIS A 265 -2.41 -10.35 12.99
C HIS A 265 -2.91 -10.17 14.42
N GLY A 266 -2.75 -11.18 15.27
CA GLY A 266 -3.20 -11.18 16.64
C GLY A 266 -2.31 -10.32 17.54
N ARG A 267 -2.93 -9.64 18.51
CA ARG A 267 -2.25 -8.94 19.61
C ARG A 267 -2.30 -9.68 20.94
N ASN A 268 -2.87 -10.88 20.97
CA ASN A 268 -2.75 -11.75 22.14
C ASN A 268 -1.27 -12.05 22.39
N GLU A 269 -0.89 -12.30 23.64
CA GLU A 269 0.51 -12.57 24.01
C GLU A 269 1.13 -13.72 23.19
N TYR A 270 0.37 -14.80 22.96
CA TYR A 270 0.83 -15.94 22.16
C TYR A 270 0.95 -15.66 20.65
N CYS A 271 0.29 -14.61 20.16
CA CYS A 271 0.29 -14.21 18.76
C CYS A 271 1.48 -13.32 18.39
N LEU A 272 2.12 -12.67 19.37
CA LEU A 272 3.19 -11.72 19.11
C LEU A 272 4.41 -12.39 18.49
N ASP A 273 4.91 -11.79 17.42
CA ASP A 273 6.11 -12.23 16.72
C ASP A 273 6.03 -13.68 16.20
N LYS A 274 4.87 -14.05 15.63
CA LYS A 274 4.60 -15.37 15.05
C LYS A 274 4.18 -15.31 13.59
N ASN A 275 4.40 -16.43 12.90
CA ASN A 275 3.84 -16.74 11.58
C ASN A 275 4.13 -15.68 10.49
N TYR A 276 5.42 -15.40 10.22
CA TYR A 276 5.87 -14.42 9.23
C TYR A 276 5.83 -14.91 7.77
N GLY A 277 5.62 -16.20 7.53
CA GLY A 277 5.66 -16.82 6.21
C GLY A 277 4.71 -16.16 5.21
N GLY A 278 5.13 -16.05 3.95
CA GLY A 278 4.29 -15.55 2.87
C GLY A 278 3.31 -16.64 2.43
N ILE A 279 3.70 -17.39 1.41
CA ILE A 279 2.98 -18.55 0.87
C ILE A 279 3.21 -19.79 1.73
N PHE A 280 4.44 -20.00 2.21
CA PHE A 280 4.82 -21.20 2.93
C PHE A 280 5.03 -20.93 4.41
N ILE A 281 4.36 -21.72 5.26
CA ILE A 281 4.52 -21.65 6.73
C ILE A 281 5.72 -22.47 7.22
N VAL A 282 6.35 -23.25 6.33
CA VAL A 282 7.51 -24.11 6.68
C VAL A 282 8.68 -23.31 7.25
N PHE A 283 8.87 -22.07 6.81
CA PHE A 283 9.95 -21.22 7.31
C PHE A 283 9.73 -20.85 8.78
N ASP A 284 8.51 -20.56 9.18
CA ASP A 284 8.18 -20.35 10.60
C ASP A 284 8.46 -21.58 11.44
N ARG A 285 8.19 -22.77 10.91
CA ARG A 285 8.49 -24.03 11.59
C ARG A 285 10.00 -24.24 11.72
N TRP A 286 10.77 -23.97 10.67
CA TRP A 286 12.22 -24.12 10.67
C TRP A 286 12.93 -23.12 11.58
N TYR A 287 12.41 -21.90 11.66
CA TYR A 287 13.01 -20.81 12.44
C TYR A 287 12.38 -20.61 13.83
N GLY A 288 11.42 -21.46 14.20
CA GLY A 288 10.84 -21.49 15.55
C GLY A 288 9.84 -20.36 15.85
N THR A 289 9.22 -19.79 14.82
CA THR A 289 8.23 -18.70 14.92
C THR A 289 6.80 -19.17 14.61
N PHE A 290 6.61 -20.46 14.34
CA PHE A 290 5.28 -21.02 14.10
C PHE A 290 4.44 -21.05 15.37
N GLU A 291 3.18 -20.63 15.27
CA GLU A 291 2.17 -20.77 16.31
C GLU A 291 0.82 -21.14 15.71
N ALA A 292 0.11 -22.07 16.35
CA ALA A 292 -1.18 -22.53 15.88
C ALA A 292 -2.32 -21.66 16.43
N GLU A 293 -3.38 -21.47 15.65
CA GLU A 293 -4.54 -20.72 16.13
C GLU A 293 -5.26 -21.47 17.25
N GLN A 294 -5.40 -20.79 18.40
CA GLN A 294 -6.23 -21.23 19.51
C GLN A 294 -7.69 -20.93 19.21
N GLU A 295 -8.53 -21.98 19.25
CA GLU A 295 -9.96 -21.87 19.01
C GLU A 295 -10.74 -21.87 20.34
N MET A 296 -11.84 -21.13 20.37
CA MET A 296 -12.82 -21.17 21.45
C MET A 296 -13.69 -22.43 21.34
N GLU A 297 -14.22 -22.91 22.46
CA GLU A 297 -15.13 -24.06 22.50
C GLU A 297 -16.46 -23.76 21.80
N THR A 298 -16.95 -22.53 21.94
CA THR A 298 -18.17 -22.03 21.30
C THR A 298 -17.84 -20.85 20.38
N PRO A 299 -18.62 -20.61 19.30
CA PRO A 299 -18.44 -19.42 18.48
C PRO A 299 -18.56 -18.13 19.29
N ASP A 300 -17.76 -17.13 18.95
CA ASP A 300 -17.90 -15.78 19.49
C ASP A 300 -19.32 -15.26 19.21
N PRO A 301 -20.03 -14.73 20.23
CA PRO A 301 -21.44 -14.35 20.09
C PRO A 301 -21.65 -13.13 19.17
N ILE A 302 -20.61 -12.32 18.92
CA ILE A 302 -20.66 -11.11 18.10
C ILE A 302 -20.20 -11.40 16.67
N ARG A 303 -19.09 -12.13 16.54
CA ARG A 303 -18.37 -12.43 15.31
C ARG A 303 -18.86 -13.72 14.65
N GLY A 304 -19.32 -14.68 15.44
CA GLY A 304 -19.81 -16.00 15.03
C GLY A 304 -18.72 -16.98 14.58
N ASP A 305 -17.45 -16.62 14.67
CA ASP A 305 -16.32 -17.52 14.37
C ASP A 305 -15.75 -18.15 15.66
N TYR A 306 -14.87 -19.13 15.52
CA TYR A 306 -14.27 -19.87 16.64
C TYR A 306 -12.91 -19.29 17.07
N SER A 307 -12.49 -18.15 16.51
CA SER A 307 -11.14 -17.63 16.71
C SER A 307 -11.02 -16.91 18.04
N ASN A 308 -10.08 -17.30 18.91
CA ASN A 308 -9.76 -16.53 20.12
C ASN A 308 -8.81 -15.33 19.83
N VAL A 309 -8.56 -15.03 18.55
CA VAL A 309 -7.61 -13.99 18.17
C VAL A 309 -8.24 -12.60 18.29
N VAL A 310 -7.49 -11.71 18.95
CA VAL A 310 -7.81 -10.28 19.06
C VAL A 310 -6.91 -9.50 18.12
N TYR A 311 -7.51 -8.63 17.30
CA TYR A 311 -6.80 -7.83 16.30
C TYR A 311 -6.56 -6.39 16.76
N GLY A 312 -5.76 -5.66 15.98
CA GLY A 312 -5.34 -4.30 16.26
C GLY A 312 -3.96 -4.26 16.92
N LEU A 313 -3.45 -3.06 17.19
CA LEU A 313 -2.19 -2.90 17.91
C LEU A 313 -2.36 -3.21 19.40
N THR A 314 -1.26 -3.59 20.06
CA THR A 314 -1.17 -3.73 21.54
C THR A 314 -1.45 -2.41 22.25
N THR A 315 -1.05 -1.29 21.64
CA THR A 315 -1.49 0.07 21.98
C THR A 315 -2.42 0.56 20.88
N PRO A 316 -3.76 0.51 21.07
CA PRO A 316 -4.72 0.79 20.01
C PRO A 316 -4.56 2.18 19.38
N LEU A 317 -4.71 2.27 18.06
CA LEU A 317 -4.86 3.56 17.39
C LEU A 317 -6.30 4.04 17.53
N THR A 318 -6.48 5.22 18.10
CA THR A 318 -7.79 5.88 18.22
C THR A 318 -8.02 6.87 17.08
N THR A 319 -7.69 6.45 15.85
CA THR A 319 -7.81 7.27 14.64
C THR A 319 -7.87 6.40 13.38
N PHE A 320 -8.71 6.81 12.43
CA PHE A 320 -8.83 6.32 11.07
C PHE A 320 -8.03 7.16 10.05
N ASN A 321 -7.30 8.19 10.51
CA ASN A 321 -6.52 9.05 9.64
C ASN A 321 -5.35 8.29 8.97
N PRO A 322 -5.37 8.15 7.62
CA PRO A 322 -4.35 7.40 6.91
C PRO A 322 -2.96 8.04 7.04
N ILE A 323 -2.85 9.35 7.27
CA ILE A 323 -1.55 9.98 7.51
C ILE A 323 -1.01 9.60 8.88
N HIS A 324 -1.83 9.79 9.92
CA HIS A 324 -1.41 9.53 11.29
C HIS A 324 -1.04 8.07 11.48
N SER A 325 -1.86 7.15 10.98
CA SER A 325 -1.59 5.71 11.05
C SER A 325 -0.21 5.36 10.48
N GLN A 326 0.23 6.03 9.42
CA GLN A 326 1.51 5.73 8.77
C GLN A 326 2.74 6.38 9.43
N ILE A 327 2.57 7.45 10.21
CA ILE A 327 3.71 8.24 10.74
C ILE A 327 3.87 8.18 12.25
N HIS A 328 2.82 7.83 13.00
CA HIS A 328 2.80 7.95 14.46
C HIS A 328 3.96 7.24 15.15
N HIS A 329 4.32 6.04 14.69
CA HIS A 329 5.40 5.25 15.31
C HIS A 329 6.79 5.77 14.97
N PHE A 330 6.99 6.33 13.76
CA PHE A 330 8.21 7.08 13.44
C PHE A 330 8.38 8.30 14.33
N VAL A 331 7.27 9.01 14.61
CA VAL A 331 7.27 10.13 15.55
C VAL A 331 7.63 9.67 16.96
N CYS A 332 7.09 8.53 17.41
CA CYS A 332 7.42 7.94 18.71
C CYS A 332 8.93 7.58 18.83
N ILE A 333 9.50 6.94 17.80
CA ILE A 333 10.94 6.64 17.71
C ILE A 333 11.75 7.93 17.83
N TRP A 334 11.39 8.95 17.06
CA TRP A 334 12.07 10.25 17.06
C TRP A 334 11.97 10.97 18.41
N GLN A 335 10.80 10.99 19.04
CA GLN A 335 10.59 11.58 20.36
C GLN A 335 11.42 10.85 21.42
N THR A 336 11.40 9.52 21.42
CA THR A 336 12.21 8.70 22.34
C THR A 336 13.71 8.98 22.17
N MET A 337 14.20 9.07 20.93
CA MET A 337 15.60 9.45 20.67
C MET A 337 15.94 10.87 21.13
N LYS A 338 14.99 11.81 21.12
CA LYS A 338 15.18 13.16 21.64
C LYS A 338 15.21 13.20 23.16
N GLU A 339 14.32 12.46 23.81
CA GLU A 339 14.25 12.32 25.27
C GLU A 339 15.54 11.71 25.84
N ILE A 340 16.09 10.71 25.15
CA ILE A 340 17.46 10.26 25.38
C ILE A 340 18.38 11.37 24.87
N SER A 341 18.70 12.38 25.67
CA SER A 341 19.62 13.45 25.27
C SER A 341 21.03 13.29 25.84
N SER A 342 22.05 13.90 25.21
CA SER A 342 23.41 13.92 25.75
C SER A 342 23.52 14.56 27.14
N SER A 343 22.49 15.29 27.54
CA SER A 343 22.34 15.92 28.85
C SER A 343 21.15 15.34 29.63
N SER A 344 20.73 14.11 29.33
CA SER A 344 19.57 13.48 29.99
C SER A 344 19.83 13.30 31.48
N SER A 345 18.87 13.73 32.30
CA SER A 345 18.90 13.57 33.77
C SER A 345 18.36 12.21 34.23
N HIS A 346 17.83 11.39 33.32
CA HIS A 346 17.25 10.09 33.64
C HIS A 346 18.31 9.17 34.27
N GLU A 347 17.95 8.42 35.31
CA GLU A 347 18.91 7.66 36.13
C GLU A 347 19.79 6.70 35.30
N VAL A 348 19.21 6.05 34.30
CA VAL A 348 19.92 5.15 33.37
C VAL A 348 21.02 5.87 32.57
N PHE A 349 20.84 7.14 32.22
CA PHE A 349 21.77 7.92 31.41
C PHE A 349 22.65 8.88 32.24
N LYS A 350 22.27 9.15 33.48
CA LYS A 350 22.98 10.08 34.37
C LYS A 350 24.42 9.62 34.62
N GLY A 351 25.38 10.50 34.34
CA GLY A 351 26.82 10.22 34.51
C GLY A 351 27.39 9.22 33.50
N LYS A 352 26.61 8.79 32.50
CA LYS A 352 27.08 7.91 31.43
C LYS A 352 27.86 8.70 30.37
N PRO A 353 28.85 8.08 29.72
CA PRO A 353 29.58 8.75 28.66
C PRO A 353 28.71 8.95 27.41
N PHE A 354 29.06 9.94 26.60
CA PHE A 354 28.36 10.33 25.38
C PHE A 354 28.06 9.14 24.44
N TRP A 355 29.02 8.24 24.21
CA TRP A 355 28.83 7.09 23.31
C TRP A 355 27.77 6.10 23.82
N PHE A 356 27.62 5.93 25.14
CA PHE A 356 26.55 5.10 25.70
C PHE A 356 25.17 5.69 25.40
N ILE A 357 25.03 7.01 25.53
CA ILE A 357 23.78 7.72 25.23
C ILE A 357 23.47 7.63 23.72
N TRP A 358 24.45 7.88 22.86
CA TRP A 358 24.27 7.76 21.41
C TRP A 358 23.95 6.35 20.95
N TRP A 359 24.60 5.35 21.53
CA TRP A 359 24.28 3.96 21.23
C TRP A 359 22.84 3.62 21.62
N ASN A 360 22.37 4.07 22.79
CA ASN A 360 20.98 3.86 23.20
C ASN A 360 19.98 4.57 22.25
N ARG A 361 20.29 5.78 21.76
CA ARG A 361 19.48 6.44 20.72
C ARG A 361 19.37 5.58 19.47
N LEU A 362 20.49 5.05 18.98
CA LEU A 362 20.49 4.17 17.80
C LEU A 362 19.74 2.87 18.06
N GLN A 363 19.83 2.31 19.27
CA GLN A 363 19.09 1.11 19.65
C GLN A 363 17.57 1.32 19.61
N VAL A 364 17.04 2.53 19.84
CA VAL A 364 15.61 2.81 19.66
C VAL A 364 15.16 2.52 18.24
N VAL A 365 16.02 2.70 17.24
CA VAL A 365 15.68 2.47 15.83
C VAL A 365 15.60 0.96 15.52
N PHE A 366 16.47 0.16 16.13
CA PHE A 366 16.73 -1.22 15.71
C PHE A 366 16.24 -2.28 16.68
N ARG A 367 16.13 -1.99 17.98
CA ARG A 367 15.53 -2.93 18.94
C ARG A 367 14.02 -2.95 18.75
N GLY A 368 13.40 -4.11 18.94
CA GLY A 368 11.96 -4.27 18.71
C GLY A 368 11.09 -3.33 19.55
N PRO A 369 9.84 -3.11 19.14
CA PRO A 369 8.92 -2.15 19.76
C PRO A 369 8.64 -2.45 21.24
N GLY A 370 8.88 -3.69 21.68
CA GLY A 370 8.82 -4.07 23.09
C GLY A 370 9.99 -3.54 23.94
N TRP A 371 11.13 -3.11 23.38
CA TRP A 371 12.26 -2.70 24.20
C TRP A 371 12.10 -1.28 24.78
N ASN A 372 12.25 -1.12 26.09
CA ASN A 372 12.20 0.17 26.77
C ASN A 372 13.63 0.69 27.08
N PRO A 373 14.06 1.83 26.49
CA PRO A 373 15.40 2.38 26.72
C PRO A 373 15.61 2.97 28.12
N PHE A 374 14.53 3.34 28.81
CA PHE A 374 14.59 4.00 30.13
C PHE A 374 14.63 3.00 31.29
N THR A 375 14.25 1.75 31.06
CA THR A 375 14.36 0.65 32.03
C THR A 375 15.34 -0.43 31.58
N GLN A 376 15.80 -0.38 30.31
CA GLN A 376 16.64 -1.39 29.67
C GLN A 376 16.02 -2.80 29.62
N SER A 377 14.70 -2.89 29.82
CA SER A 377 13.94 -4.13 29.85
C SER A 377 12.96 -4.21 28.69
N MET A 378 12.36 -5.39 28.48
CA MET A 378 11.26 -5.56 27.54
C MET A 378 9.95 -5.17 28.23
N TYR A 379 9.09 -4.50 27.48
CA TYR A 379 7.72 -4.17 27.83
C TYR A 379 6.93 -5.47 28.00
N GLU A 380 6.32 -5.62 29.16
CA GLU A 380 5.36 -6.69 29.40
C GLU A 380 4.05 -6.31 28.70
N CYS A 381 3.74 -7.04 27.62
CA CYS A 381 2.49 -6.85 26.92
C CYS A 381 1.32 -7.19 27.86
N PRO A 382 0.31 -6.30 28.02
CA PRO A 382 -0.89 -6.63 28.76
C PRO A 382 -1.54 -7.90 28.21
N GLN A 383 -1.98 -8.80 29.10
CA GLN A 383 -2.65 -10.02 28.68
C GLN A 383 -4.03 -9.70 28.09
N VAL A 384 -4.13 -9.79 26.77
CA VAL A 384 -5.40 -9.72 26.05
C VAL A 384 -5.94 -11.14 25.91
N LEU A 385 -6.87 -11.50 26.81
CA LEU A 385 -7.40 -12.87 26.91
C LEU A 385 -8.61 -13.14 26.04
N GLN A 386 -9.39 -12.11 25.69
CA GLN A 386 -10.66 -12.24 24.99
C GLN A 386 -10.85 -11.13 23.95
N PRO A 387 -11.52 -11.42 22.82
CA PRO A 387 -11.93 -10.41 21.85
C PRO A 387 -12.76 -9.29 22.50
N PRO A 388 -12.44 -8.01 22.22
CA PRO A 388 -13.23 -6.90 22.72
C PRO A 388 -14.62 -6.93 22.08
N SER A 389 -15.62 -6.48 22.83
CA SER A 389 -16.95 -6.24 22.29
C SER A 389 -16.90 -5.13 21.24
N ARG A 390 -17.88 -5.10 20.32
CA ARG A 390 -17.93 -4.06 19.27
C ARG A 390 -17.98 -2.63 19.81
N ASN A 391 -18.44 -2.45 21.04
CA ASN A 391 -18.54 -1.15 21.71
C ASN A 391 -17.22 -0.70 22.35
N GLU A 392 -16.27 -1.61 22.54
CA GLU A 392 -14.94 -1.32 23.09
C GLU A 392 -13.93 -0.94 22.00
N MET A 393 -14.21 -1.30 20.74
CA MET A 393 -13.41 -0.91 19.60
C MET A 393 -13.63 0.57 19.25
N TYR A 394 -12.60 1.25 18.77
CA TYR A 394 -12.68 2.65 18.37
C TYR A 394 -13.65 2.80 17.19
N ASN A 395 -14.78 3.48 17.40
CA ASN A 395 -15.80 3.72 16.38
C ASN A 395 -16.62 4.98 16.68
N PRO A 396 -16.13 6.18 16.31
CA PRO A 396 -16.86 7.41 16.51
C PRO A 396 -18.22 7.40 15.80
N SER A 397 -19.25 7.87 16.50
CA SER A 397 -20.61 7.97 15.95
C SER A 397 -20.76 9.26 15.14
N ILE A 398 -20.95 9.12 13.84
CA ILE A 398 -21.23 10.24 12.94
C ILE A 398 -22.68 10.19 12.42
N GLY A 399 -23.27 11.37 12.21
CA GLY A 399 -24.61 11.47 11.66
C GLY A 399 -24.71 10.90 10.23
N ALA A 400 -25.86 10.33 9.88
CA ALA A 400 -26.08 9.68 8.59
C ALA A 400 -25.71 10.58 7.40
N TRP A 401 -26.04 11.87 7.45
CA TRP A 401 -25.73 12.81 6.37
C TRP A 401 -24.21 12.99 6.16
N LYS A 402 -23.42 13.10 7.23
CA LYS A 402 -21.95 13.23 7.17
C LYS A 402 -21.34 11.97 6.59
N THR A 403 -21.88 10.81 7.00
CA THR A 403 -21.47 9.50 6.48
C THR A 403 -21.70 9.43 4.97
N THR A 404 -22.92 9.74 4.51
CA THR A 404 -23.25 9.73 3.08
C THR A 404 -22.34 10.65 2.29
N LEU A 405 -22.13 11.88 2.77
CA LEU A 405 -21.29 12.83 2.06
C LEU A 405 -19.83 12.39 2.00
N ALA A 406 -19.26 11.95 3.13
CA ALA A 406 -17.89 11.47 3.18
C ALA A 406 -17.69 10.22 2.32
N THR A 407 -18.71 9.36 2.22
CA THR A 407 -18.73 8.20 1.32
C THR A 407 -18.67 8.64 -0.14
N LEU A 408 -19.54 9.59 -0.55
CA LEU A 408 -19.53 10.12 -1.92
C LEU A 408 -18.19 10.76 -2.28
N HIS A 409 -17.60 11.53 -1.36
CA HIS A 409 -16.27 12.11 -1.57
C HIS A 409 -15.19 11.04 -1.69
N PHE A 410 -15.25 9.99 -0.85
CA PHE A 410 -14.31 8.87 -0.94
C PHE A 410 -14.42 8.15 -2.28
N LEU A 411 -15.63 7.86 -2.77
CA LEU A 411 -15.82 7.21 -4.08
C LEU A 411 -15.22 8.04 -5.22
N ILE A 412 -15.39 9.37 -5.17
CA ILE A 412 -14.77 10.27 -6.15
C ILE A 412 -13.24 10.23 -6.04
N LEU A 413 -12.68 10.31 -4.82
CA LEU A 413 -11.24 10.23 -4.60
C LEU A 413 -10.66 8.88 -5.04
N PHE A 414 -11.39 7.79 -4.81
CA PHE A 414 -11.01 6.46 -5.26
C PHE A 414 -10.89 6.43 -6.78
N VAL A 415 -11.89 6.92 -7.51
CA VAL A 415 -11.85 7.04 -8.98
C VAL A 415 -10.65 7.90 -9.43
N LEU A 416 -10.43 9.06 -8.79
CA LEU A 416 -9.28 9.91 -9.10
C LEU A 416 -7.93 9.22 -8.83
N SER A 417 -7.88 8.37 -7.81
CA SER A 417 -6.69 7.60 -7.45
C SER A 417 -6.40 6.51 -8.48
N VAL A 418 -7.43 5.79 -8.95
CA VAL A 418 -7.28 4.79 -10.03
C VAL A 418 -6.74 5.45 -11.29
N PHE A 419 -7.32 6.58 -11.67
CA PHE A 419 -6.81 7.38 -12.78
C PHE A 419 -5.35 7.80 -12.55
N HIS A 420 -5.00 8.25 -11.35
CA HIS A 420 -3.60 8.54 -11.02
C HIS A 420 -2.67 7.35 -11.25
N LEU A 421 -3.09 6.15 -10.84
CA LEU A 421 -2.34 4.92 -11.05
C LEU A 421 -2.23 4.52 -12.52
N GLU A 422 -3.07 5.00 -13.44
CA GLU A 422 -2.91 4.78 -14.88
C GLU A 422 -1.88 5.73 -15.53
N THR A 423 -1.38 6.72 -14.80
CA THR A 423 -0.44 7.69 -15.34
C THR A 423 0.87 7.04 -15.76
N ASP A 424 1.32 7.44 -16.95
CA ASP A 424 2.63 7.08 -17.45
C ASP A 424 3.71 7.92 -16.77
N PHE A 425 4.48 7.29 -15.88
CA PHE A 425 5.63 7.90 -15.22
C PHE A 425 6.93 7.66 -16.00
N SER A 426 6.89 6.99 -17.15
CA SER A 426 8.07 6.73 -17.98
C SER A 426 8.86 8.00 -18.30
N PRO A 427 8.26 9.19 -18.57
CA PRO A 427 9.05 10.39 -18.84
C PRO A 427 9.91 10.82 -17.65
N MET A 428 9.42 10.64 -16.42
CA MET A 428 10.17 10.93 -15.19
C MET A 428 11.31 9.96 -14.95
N VAL A 429 11.13 8.70 -15.37
CA VAL A 429 12.15 7.67 -15.26
C VAL A 429 13.23 7.86 -16.33
N LYS A 430 12.82 8.14 -17.58
CA LYS A 430 13.70 8.33 -18.74
C LYS A 430 14.58 9.57 -18.60
N SER A 431 14.09 10.62 -17.95
CA SER A 431 14.78 11.91 -17.86
C SER A 431 15.99 11.89 -16.90
N GLY A 432 16.07 10.90 -15.99
CA GLY A 432 17.15 10.79 -15.00
C GLY A 432 17.27 12.04 -14.11
N ALA A 433 18.38 12.19 -13.39
CA ALA A 433 18.59 13.34 -12.50
C ALA A 433 18.67 14.69 -13.25
N ALA A 434 19.17 14.69 -14.49
CA ALA A 434 19.29 15.91 -15.30
C ALA A 434 17.93 16.37 -15.84
N GLY A 435 17.15 15.46 -16.43
CA GLY A 435 15.85 15.79 -16.99
C GLY A 435 14.72 15.88 -15.95
N PHE A 436 14.97 15.50 -14.69
CA PHE A 436 14.11 15.87 -13.55
C PHE A 436 14.01 17.39 -13.39
N PHE A 437 15.11 18.12 -13.60
CA PHE A 437 15.10 19.59 -13.54
C PHE A 437 14.56 20.23 -14.82
N GLU A 438 14.71 19.58 -15.98
CA GLU A 438 14.17 20.07 -17.25
C GLU A 438 12.64 19.94 -17.33
N ASN A 439 12.06 18.88 -16.75
CA ASN A 439 10.61 18.64 -16.73
C ASN A 439 9.94 18.93 -15.37
N TYR A 440 10.51 19.84 -14.59
CA TYR A 440 10.08 20.11 -13.21
C TYR A 440 8.59 20.45 -13.09
N GLU A 441 7.97 21.07 -14.10
CA GLU A 441 6.54 21.41 -14.08
C GLU A 441 5.64 20.16 -14.15
N HIS A 442 6.02 19.15 -14.93
CA HIS A 442 5.32 17.86 -14.99
C HIS A 442 5.47 17.09 -13.67
N HIS A 443 6.67 17.07 -13.10
CA HIS A 443 6.89 16.44 -11.79
C HIS A 443 6.09 17.15 -10.71
N LEU A 444 6.13 18.48 -10.67
CA LEU A 444 5.38 19.29 -9.71
C LEU A 444 3.88 19.04 -9.82
N LEU A 445 3.33 18.90 -11.03
CA LEU A 445 1.94 18.52 -11.25
C LEU A 445 1.61 17.16 -10.60
N HIS A 446 2.41 16.13 -10.85
CA HIS A 446 2.20 14.81 -10.27
C HIS A 446 2.34 14.79 -8.74
N PHE A 447 3.34 15.48 -8.19
CA PHE A 447 3.52 15.65 -6.75
C PHE A 447 2.32 16.37 -6.12
N ALA A 448 1.83 17.43 -6.76
CA ALA A 448 0.68 18.16 -6.27
C ALA A 448 -0.61 17.34 -6.36
N GLN A 449 -0.76 16.47 -7.37
CA GLN A 449 -1.91 15.55 -7.51
C GLN A 449 -1.90 14.52 -6.38
N PHE A 450 -0.74 13.91 -6.15
CA PHE A 450 -0.51 13.01 -5.02
C PHE A 450 -0.85 13.69 -3.69
N ALA A 451 -0.25 14.86 -3.43
CA ALA A 451 -0.47 15.60 -2.20
C ALA A 451 -1.96 15.96 -2.02
N PHE A 452 -2.66 16.31 -3.10
CA PHE A 452 -4.09 16.58 -3.06
C PHE A 452 -4.93 15.36 -2.68
N ILE A 453 -4.70 14.20 -3.30
CA ILE A 453 -5.39 12.95 -2.97
C ILE A 453 -5.11 12.58 -1.51
N TYR A 454 -3.84 12.59 -1.10
CA TYR A 454 -3.43 12.19 0.24
C TYR A 454 -4.02 13.08 1.33
N LEU A 455 -3.96 14.41 1.15
CA LEU A 455 -4.58 15.37 2.07
C LEU A 455 -6.10 15.25 2.07
N SER A 456 -6.73 14.91 0.95
CA SER A 456 -8.18 14.72 0.88
C SER A 456 -8.63 13.48 1.66
N LEU A 457 -7.88 12.37 1.60
CA LEU A 457 -8.14 11.18 2.41
C LEU A 457 -8.00 11.48 3.91
N ALA A 458 -6.98 12.25 4.29
CA ALA A 458 -6.79 12.71 5.66
C ALA A 458 -7.96 13.58 6.16
N SER A 459 -8.39 14.54 5.33
CA SER A 459 -9.54 15.39 5.63
C SER A 459 -10.83 14.59 5.80
N LEU A 460 -11.06 13.56 4.99
CA LEU A 460 -12.22 12.68 5.13
C LEU A 460 -12.17 11.84 6.40
N ALA A 461 -11.00 11.35 6.80
CA ALA A 461 -10.86 10.65 8.08
C ALA A 461 -11.28 11.53 9.26
N LEU A 462 -10.87 12.80 9.27
CA LEU A 462 -11.26 13.76 10.31
C LEU A 462 -12.78 14.00 10.36
N VAL A 463 -13.49 13.85 9.23
CA VAL A 463 -14.95 13.87 9.19
C VAL A 463 -15.54 12.64 9.90
N TYR A 464 -14.99 11.46 9.66
CA TYR A 464 -15.41 10.22 10.30
C TYR A 464 -15.14 10.22 11.81
N GLU A 465 -14.09 10.92 12.25
CA GLU A 465 -13.70 10.95 13.65
C GLU A 465 -14.45 12.02 14.47
N GLY A 466 -15.06 13.00 13.82
CA GLY A 466 -15.73 14.12 14.51
C GLY A 466 -14.75 15.06 15.23
N GLU A 467 -13.49 15.05 14.80
CA GLU A 467 -12.33 15.70 15.43
C GLU A 467 -12.38 17.23 15.53
N ASP A 468 -11.45 17.78 16.32
CA ASP A 468 -11.42 19.20 16.66
C ASP A 468 -11.08 20.12 15.48
N TRP A 469 -11.81 21.23 15.38
CA TRP A 469 -11.90 22.08 14.18
C TRP A 469 -10.55 22.67 13.74
N ILE A 470 -9.61 22.82 14.66
CA ILE A 470 -8.32 23.50 14.42
C ILE A 470 -7.41 22.64 13.54
N PHE A 471 -7.29 21.34 13.83
CA PHE A 471 -6.42 20.45 13.04
C PHE A 471 -7.01 20.25 11.64
N THR A 472 -8.32 20.00 11.57
CA THR A 472 -9.05 19.89 10.31
C THR A 472 -8.90 21.15 9.45
N ARG A 473 -8.95 22.34 10.04
CA ARG A 473 -8.71 23.60 9.32
C ARG A 473 -7.30 23.68 8.73
N ARG A 474 -6.27 23.24 9.45
CA ARG A 474 -4.89 23.26 8.93
C ARG A 474 -4.72 22.30 7.76
N CYS A 475 -5.24 21.08 7.87
CA CYS A 475 -5.27 20.12 6.77
C CYS A 475 -6.01 20.67 5.55
N GLU A 476 -7.17 21.30 5.75
CA GLU A 476 -7.96 21.90 4.67
C GLU A 476 -7.28 23.10 4.01
N ILE A 477 -6.64 23.99 4.78
CA ILE A 477 -5.86 25.10 4.23
C ILE A 477 -4.74 24.54 3.35
N LEU A 478 -3.99 23.55 3.84
CA LEU A 478 -2.92 22.93 3.08
C LEU A 478 -3.44 22.26 1.80
N ARG A 479 -4.54 21.50 1.90
CA ARG A 479 -5.21 20.85 0.76
C ARG A 479 -5.66 21.86 -0.28
N CYS A 480 -6.27 22.97 0.14
CA CYS A 480 -6.68 24.06 -0.74
C CYS A 480 -5.47 24.77 -1.37
N SER A 481 -4.39 24.99 -0.63
CA SER A 481 -3.15 25.56 -1.19
C SER A 481 -2.54 24.65 -2.25
N VAL A 482 -2.50 23.33 -2.03
CA VAL A 482 -2.07 22.35 -3.03
C VAL A 482 -2.97 22.37 -4.26
N MET A 483 -4.30 22.49 -4.08
CA MET A 483 -5.24 22.66 -5.18
C MET A 483 -4.96 23.93 -6.01
N LEU A 484 -4.60 25.04 -5.37
CA LEU A 484 -4.23 26.26 -6.10
C LEU A 484 -2.94 26.09 -6.90
N ILE A 485 -1.96 25.36 -6.36
CA ILE A 485 -0.74 24.98 -7.09
C ILE A 485 -1.10 24.11 -8.30
N LEU A 486 -1.96 23.10 -8.12
CA LEU A 486 -2.47 22.26 -9.21
C LEU A 486 -3.12 23.08 -10.32
N LEU A 487 -4.07 23.94 -9.95
CA LEU A 487 -4.76 24.81 -10.89
C LEU A 487 -3.76 25.72 -11.63
N ARG A 488 -2.76 26.26 -10.93
CA ARG A 488 -1.72 27.09 -11.55
C ARG A 488 -0.84 26.30 -12.53
N CYS A 489 -0.40 25.09 -12.17
CA CYS A 489 0.37 24.21 -13.05
C CYS A 489 -0.43 23.89 -14.32
N VAL A 490 -1.72 23.56 -14.19
CA VAL A 490 -2.59 23.23 -15.31
C VAL A 490 -2.84 24.45 -16.21
N LEU A 491 -3.11 25.62 -15.63
CA LEU A 491 -3.35 26.86 -16.37
C LEU A 491 -2.11 27.38 -17.10
N ARG A 492 -0.91 27.13 -16.57
CA ARG A 492 0.36 27.55 -17.19
C ARG A 492 0.76 26.66 -18.37
N ALA A 493 0.34 25.40 -18.36
CA ALA A 493 0.73 24.41 -19.35
C ALA A 493 0.12 24.63 -20.77
N GLU A 494 -0.72 25.65 -21.03
CA GLU A 494 -0.76 26.48 -22.26
C GLU A 494 -2.10 27.21 -22.55
N SER A 495 -1.98 28.28 -23.34
CA SER A 495 -3.00 29.07 -24.01
C SER A 495 -3.93 28.25 -24.91
N THR A 496 -5.24 28.55 -24.87
CA THR A 496 -6.36 27.88 -25.56
C THR A 496 -6.85 26.59 -24.89
N LEU A 497 -7.61 26.77 -23.80
CA LEU A 497 -8.39 25.69 -23.19
C LEU A 497 -9.50 25.22 -24.13
N SER A 498 -9.38 23.99 -24.66
CA SER A 498 -10.56 23.14 -24.79
C SER A 498 -10.80 22.47 -23.44
N PHE A 499 -12.06 22.27 -23.05
CA PHE A 499 -12.43 21.70 -21.76
C PHE A 499 -11.90 20.27 -21.56
N THR A 500 -11.76 19.51 -22.66
CA THR A 500 -11.18 18.16 -22.69
C THR A 500 -9.68 18.16 -22.35
N ASN A 501 -8.93 19.18 -22.79
CA ASN A 501 -7.50 19.34 -22.47
C ASN A 501 -7.26 19.76 -21.00
N PHE A 502 -8.22 20.40 -20.36
CA PHE A 502 -8.11 20.81 -18.96
C PHE A 502 -8.26 19.61 -18.01
N LEU A 503 -9.23 18.75 -18.28
CA LEU A 503 -9.52 17.56 -17.47
C LEU A 503 -8.43 16.51 -17.58
N SER A 504 -7.87 16.34 -18.78
CA SER A 504 -6.76 15.43 -19.03
C SER A 504 -5.51 15.74 -18.19
N ARG A 505 -5.39 17.00 -17.76
CA ARG A 505 -4.26 17.54 -16.98
C ARG A 505 -4.52 17.56 -15.48
N ILE A 506 -5.78 17.70 -15.05
CA ILE A 506 -6.13 17.62 -13.62
C ILE A 506 -6.26 16.17 -13.16
N VAL A 507 -6.81 15.30 -14.02
CA VAL A 507 -6.99 13.88 -13.74
C VAL A 507 -5.83 13.11 -14.38
N PRO A 508 -4.86 12.67 -13.58
CA PRO A 508 -3.73 11.89 -14.08
C PRO A 508 -4.25 10.59 -14.75
N GLY A 509 -3.63 10.10 -15.83
CA GLY A 509 -4.08 8.91 -16.59
C GLY A 509 -5.29 9.10 -17.53
N SER A 510 -6.09 10.16 -17.38
CA SER A 510 -7.31 10.33 -18.18
C SER A 510 -7.09 10.55 -19.69
N THR A 511 -5.90 10.97 -20.13
CA THR A 511 -5.53 10.97 -21.57
C THR A 511 -5.41 9.55 -22.13
N ILE A 512 -4.84 8.62 -21.34
CA ILE A 512 -4.70 7.22 -21.72
C ILE A 512 -6.08 6.57 -21.75
N PHE A 513 -6.92 6.86 -20.75
CA PHE A 513 -8.31 6.45 -20.72
C PHE A 513 -9.12 7.01 -21.90
N SER A 514 -9.02 8.31 -22.21
CA SER A 514 -9.70 8.93 -23.36
C SER A 514 -9.30 8.23 -24.66
N LYS A 515 -8.01 7.99 -24.87
CA LYS A 515 -7.52 7.24 -26.03
C LYS A 515 -8.06 5.80 -26.05
N ARG A 516 -8.07 5.09 -24.92
CA ARG A 516 -8.63 3.72 -24.84
C ARG A 516 -10.12 3.69 -25.13
N MET A 517 -10.88 4.67 -24.64
CA MET A 517 -12.32 4.81 -24.89
C MET A 517 -12.63 5.23 -26.33
N GLU A 518 -11.86 6.15 -26.90
CA GLU A 518 -11.94 6.53 -28.31
C GLU A 518 -11.66 5.32 -29.21
N MET A 519 -10.62 4.53 -28.89
CA MET A 519 -10.33 3.25 -29.56
C MET A 519 -11.43 2.21 -29.35
N ALA A 520 -12.15 2.24 -28.23
CA ALA A 520 -13.30 1.39 -27.94
C ALA A 520 -14.64 1.94 -28.48
N GLY A 521 -14.62 3.06 -29.21
CA GLY A 521 -15.80 3.66 -29.85
C GLY A 521 -16.74 4.44 -28.91
N GLY A 522 -16.29 4.83 -27.71
CA GLY A 522 -17.08 5.61 -26.75
C GLY A 522 -16.84 7.12 -26.85
N GLU A 523 -17.90 7.93 -26.80
CA GLU A 523 -17.80 9.39 -26.67
C GLU A 523 -17.43 9.79 -25.22
N VAL A 524 -16.18 10.21 -25.00
CA VAL A 524 -15.73 10.77 -23.71
C VAL A 524 -15.81 12.28 -23.77
N ASN A 525 -17.00 12.83 -23.58
CA ASN A 525 -17.12 14.25 -23.34
C ASN A 525 -18.25 14.50 -22.34
N ILE A 526 -17.96 15.27 -21.29
CA ILE A 526 -18.90 15.96 -20.40
C ILE A 526 -19.14 15.33 -18.99
N THR A 527 -19.14 14.01 -18.79
CA THR A 527 -19.58 13.44 -17.48
C THR A 527 -18.56 13.55 -16.34
N LEU A 528 -17.27 13.30 -16.59
CA LEU A 528 -16.23 13.27 -15.53
C LEU A 528 -15.89 14.67 -14.98
N ALA A 529 -16.02 15.68 -15.82
CA ALA A 529 -15.74 17.09 -15.51
C ALA A 529 -16.72 17.71 -14.52
N HIS A 530 -18.01 17.40 -14.74
CA HIS A 530 -19.07 17.85 -13.87
C HIS A 530 -18.94 17.25 -12.48
N ILE A 531 -18.45 16.01 -12.36
CA ILE A 531 -18.19 15.32 -11.09
C ILE A 531 -17.08 16.02 -10.28
N MET A 532 -16.02 16.52 -10.93
CA MET A 532 -14.90 17.18 -10.25
C MET A 532 -15.16 18.63 -9.88
N MET A 533 -15.85 19.40 -10.73
CA MET A 533 -16.35 20.71 -10.32
C MET A 533 -17.38 20.55 -9.20
N LEU A 534 -18.25 19.52 -9.25
CA LEU A 534 -19.08 19.15 -8.11
C LEU A 534 -18.23 18.89 -6.86
N PHE A 535 -17.09 18.19 -6.95
CA PHE A 535 -16.23 17.92 -5.80
C PHE A 535 -15.63 19.20 -5.19
N TYR A 536 -15.19 20.14 -6.03
CA TYR A 536 -14.71 21.44 -5.56
C TYR A 536 -15.84 22.22 -4.85
N PHE A 537 -17.02 22.28 -5.46
CA PHE A 537 -18.17 22.97 -4.89
C PHE A 537 -18.74 22.26 -3.65
N LEU A 538 -18.81 20.94 -3.63
CA LEU A 538 -19.28 20.12 -2.51
C LEU A 538 -18.31 20.16 -1.34
N SER A 539 -16.99 20.09 -1.59
CA SER A 539 -16.00 20.21 -0.52
C SER A 539 -16.00 21.62 0.07
N LEU A 540 -16.01 22.68 -0.75
CA LEU A 540 -16.15 24.07 -0.26
C LEU A 540 -17.45 24.27 0.52
N SER A 541 -18.57 23.76 0.01
CA SER A 541 -19.89 23.91 0.63
C SER A 541 -20.00 23.12 1.93
N TYR A 542 -19.47 21.90 1.98
CA TYR A 542 -19.42 21.08 3.18
C TYR A 542 -18.57 21.71 4.28
N TRP A 543 -17.36 22.15 3.94
CA TRP A 543 -16.43 22.72 4.90
C TRP A 543 -16.87 24.11 5.37
N TRP A 544 -17.48 24.90 4.49
CA TRP A 544 -18.16 26.16 4.85
C TRP A 544 -19.34 25.91 5.81
N TRP A 545 -20.13 24.84 5.58
CA TRP A 545 -21.26 24.49 6.43
C TRP A 545 -20.84 23.92 7.79
N MET A 546 -19.80 23.07 7.83
CA MET A 546 -19.18 22.58 9.07
C MET A 546 -18.69 23.74 9.95
N GLY A 547 -18.06 24.75 9.34
CA GLY A 547 -17.64 25.98 10.03
C GLY A 547 -18.81 26.77 10.62
N ARG A 548 -19.93 26.89 9.90
CA ARG A 548 -21.15 27.54 10.43
C ARG A 548 -21.80 26.76 11.57
N SER A 549 -21.91 25.43 11.46
CA SER A 549 -22.62 24.62 12.46
C SER A 549 -21.99 24.70 13.86
N LYS A 550 -20.64 24.73 13.94
CA LYS A 550 -19.94 24.91 15.21
C LYS A 550 -20.06 26.34 15.73
N ILE A 551 -19.92 27.37 14.88
CA ILE A 551 -20.13 28.79 15.26
C ILE A 551 -21.52 29.00 15.85
N VAL A 552 -22.56 28.48 15.19
CA VAL A 552 -23.95 28.54 15.69
C VAL A 552 -24.10 27.76 16.99
N SER A 553 -23.48 26.58 17.15
CA SER A 553 -23.56 25.80 18.40
C SER A 553 -22.83 26.45 19.58
N THR A 554 -21.67 27.10 19.35
CA THR A 554 -20.96 27.87 20.38
C THR A 554 -21.72 29.14 20.73
N ASP A 555 -22.34 29.80 19.76
CA ASP A 555 -23.13 31.01 19.97
C ASP A 555 -24.47 30.69 20.68
N LEU A 556 -25.07 29.52 20.40
CA LEU A 556 -26.23 29.00 21.11
C LEU A 556 -25.85 28.58 22.54
N ALA A 557 -24.73 27.86 22.74
CA ALA A 557 -24.23 27.46 24.05
C ALA A 557 -23.83 28.66 24.93
N LEU A 558 -23.27 29.72 24.33
CA LEU A 558 -23.01 31.00 24.98
C LEU A 558 -24.32 31.71 25.34
N LYS A 559 -25.34 31.71 24.46
CA LYS A 559 -26.66 32.28 24.75
C LYS A 559 -27.45 31.54 25.83
N THR A 560 -27.36 30.21 25.92
CA THR A 560 -27.95 29.43 27.03
C THR A 560 -27.19 29.51 28.35
N LYS A 561 -25.96 30.04 28.36
CA LYS A 561 -25.23 30.36 29.61
C LYS A 561 -25.40 31.83 30.04
N LEU A 562 -26.00 32.66 29.18
CA LEU A 562 -26.22 34.09 29.41
C LEU A 562 -27.71 34.45 29.61
N ASN A 563 -28.60 33.45 29.58
CA ASN A 563 -29.97 33.48 30.11
C ASN A 563 -30.05 32.51 31.28
#